data_AF-A0A2G9U100-F1
#
_entry.id   AF-A0A2G9U100-F1
#
_cell.length_a   1.000
_cell.length_b   1.000
_cell.length_c   1.000
_cell.angle_alpha   90.00
_cell.angle_beta   90.00
_cell.angle_gamma   90.00
#
_symmetry.space_group_name_H-M   'P 1'
#
loop_
_entity.id
_entity.type
_entity.pdbx_description
1 polymer ?
#
loop_
_entity_poly.entity_id
_entity_poly.type
_entity_poly.pdbx_seq_one_letter_code
_entity_poly.pdbx_strand_id
1 'polypeptide(L)'
;MVRKYNQLDKAVEYCQEHDDPDLWTRLIEEVMKTPSHVAQLLHHTGSNVDPLRVIQKIPSTMSVPGLRNALVSVLRNYEAHVELQQGCHESTRGDVRELLMAYLKTQALAIPVGARCSTCRERETGKALGTDINATMNTSIDYARP
;
A
#
# COMPACT_ATOMS: atom_id res chain seq x y z
N MET A 1 -28.25 37.61 6.05
CA MET A 1 -26.78 37.81 6.12
C MET A 1 -26.14 36.48 6.51
N VAL A 2 -25.66 35.67 5.56
CA VAL A 2 -25.01 34.38 5.85
C VAL A 2 -23.78 34.25 4.95
N ARG A 3 -22.66 34.88 5.33
CA ARG A 3 -21.41 34.77 4.55
C ARG A 3 -20.20 34.84 5.48
N LYS A 4 -19.91 33.74 6.18
CA LYS A 4 -18.60 33.47 6.83
C LYS A 4 -18.46 32.03 7.37
N TYR A 5 -19.22 31.07 6.85
CA TYR A 5 -19.02 29.66 7.17
C TYR A 5 -18.12 29.01 6.11
N ASN A 6 -16.98 28.50 6.60
CA ASN A 6 -15.89 27.76 5.97
C ASN A 6 -16.06 27.40 4.48
N GLN A 7 -15.68 28.31 3.58
CA GLN A 7 -15.67 28.03 2.14
C GLN A 7 -14.56 27.04 1.76
N LEU A 8 -13.52 26.89 2.58
CA LEU A 8 -12.42 25.98 2.30
C LEU A 8 -12.87 24.52 2.41
N ASP A 9 -13.53 24.13 3.50
CA ASP A 9 -14.00 22.75 3.68
C ASP A 9 -14.93 22.31 2.55
N LYS A 10 -15.86 23.20 2.16
CA LYS A 10 -16.78 22.94 1.03
C LYS A 10 -16.06 22.85 -0.31
N ALA A 11 -15.03 23.68 -0.52
CA ALA A 11 -14.24 23.63 -1.74
C ALA A 11 -13.39 22.34 -1.80
N VAL A 12 -12.88 21.91 -0.64
CA VAL A 12 -12.15 20.64 -0.48
C VAL A 12 -13.08 19.45 -0.75
N GLU A 13 -14.29 19.45 -0.19
CA GLU A 13 -15.32 18.43 -0.44
C GLU A 13 -15.70 18.40 -1.93
N TYR A 14 -15.92 19.56 -2.56
CA TYR A 14 -16.21 19.64 -3.98
C TYR A 14 -15.07 19.07 -4.86
N CYS A 15 -13.82 19.36 -4.53
CA CYS A 15 -12.68 18.80 -5.26
C CYS A 15 -12.57 17.27 -5.08
N GLN A 16 -12.97 16.74 -3.92
CA GLN A 16 -13.01 15.30 -3.66
C GLN A 16 -14.13 14.61 -4.43
N GLU A 17 -15.34 15.16 -4.43
CA GLU A 17 -16.48 14.58 -5.14
C GLU A 17 -16.24 14.46 -6.64
N HIS A 18 -15.49 15.40 -7.22
CA HIS A 18 -15.21 15.46 -8.64
C HIS A 18 -13.89 14.80 -9.06
N ASP A 19 -12.98 14.50 -8.11
CA ASP A 19 -11.65 13.90 -8.32
C ASP A 19 -10.86 14.50 -9.51
N ASP A 20 -10.91 15.83 -9.64
CA ASP A 20 -10.35 16.55 -10.78
C ASP A 20 -9.02 17.25 -10.40
N PRO A 21 -7.89 16.91 -11.04
CA PRO A 21 -6.59 17.52 -10.75
C PRO A 21 -6.53 19.03 -11.07
N ASP A 22 -7.33 19.52 -12.03
CA ASP A 22 -7.40 20.94 -12.38
C ASP A 22 -8.18 21.72 -11.32
N LEU A 23 -9.25 21.15 -10.75
CA LEU A 23 -9.97 21.73 -9.61
C LEU A 23 -9.03 21.87 -8.40
N TRP A 24 -8.27 20.82 -8.09
CA TRP A 24 -7.27 20.87 -7.02
C TRP A 24 -6.19 21.93 -7.27
N THR A 25 -5.70 22.04 -8.50
CA THR A 25 -4.70 23.04 -8.85
C THR A 25 -5.25 24.46 -8.64
N ARG A 26 -6.48 24.71 -9.08
CA ARG A 26 -7.16 26.00 -8.90
C ARG A 26 -7.44 26.31 -7.43
N LEU A 27 -7.83 25.32 -6.63
CA LEU A 27 -8.01 25.48 -5.19
C LEU A 27 -6.69 25.87 -4.51
N ILE A 28 -5.60 25.19 -4.83
CA ILE A 28 -4.27 25.48 -4.28
C ILE A 28 -3.87 26.92 -4.63
N GLU A 29 -4.04 27.34 -5.88
CA GLU A 29 -3.73 28.71 -6.32
C GLU A 29 -4.52 29.79 -5.56
N GLU A 30 -5.82 29.56 -5.32
CA GLU A 30 -6.63 30.48 -4.51
C GLU A 30 -6.21 30.49 -3.04
N VAL A 31 -5.89 29.33 -2.46
CA VAL A 31 -5.45 29.20 -1.07
C VAL A 31 -4.10 29.88 -0.85
N MET A 32 -3.18 29.86 -1.82
CA MET A 32 -1.90 30.54 -1.74
C MET A 32 -2.02 32.07 -1.63
N LYS A 33 -3.17 32.67 -1.96
CA LYS A 33 -3.39 34.11 -1.72
C LYS A 33 -3.66 34.43 -0.24
N THR A 34 -3.99 33.41 0.56
CA THR A 34 -4.43 33.58 1.95
C THR A 34 -3.68 32.62 2.89
N PRO A 35 -2.61 33.09 3.57
CA PRO A 35 -1.73 32.23 4.38
C PRO A 35 -2.44 31.44 5.49
N SER A 36 -3.54 31.96 6.05
CA SER A 36 -4.32 31.25 7.07
C SER A 36 -4.99 29.99 6.54
N HIS A 37 -5.39 29.97 5.26
CA HIS A 37 -6.01 28.80 4.65
C HIS A 37 -4.99 27.73 4.23
N VAL A 38 -3.71 28.08 4.05
CA VAL A 38 -2.66 27.11 3.69
C VAL A 38 -2.48 26.08 4.80
N ALA A 39 -2.35 26.53 6.05
CA ALA A 39 -2.24 25.63 7.20
C ALA A 39 -3.48 24.74 7.35
N GLN A 40 -4.67 25.30 7.15
CA GLN A 40 -5.93 24.55 7.17
C GLN A 40 -5.97 23.49 6.05
N LEU A 41 -5.59 23.84 4.82
CA LEU A 41 -5.53 22.90 3.70
C LEU A 41 -4.57 21.74 3.98
N LEU A 42 -3.40 22.01 4.58
CA LEU A 42 -2.42 20.98 4.97
C LEU A 42 -2.96 20.01 6.04
N HIS A 43 -3.96 20.39 6.82
CA HIS A 43 -4.64 19.46 7.72
C HIS A 43 -5.60 18.51 6.98
N HIS A 44 -6.10 18.90 5.81
CA HIS A 44 -7.03 18.09 4.99
C HIS A 44 -6.33 17.22 3.92
N THR A 45 -5.04 17.46 3.65
CA THR A 45 -4.28 16.78 2.58
C THR A 45 -3.98 15.30 2.84
N GLY A 46 -4.09 14.80 4.07
CA GLY A 46 -3.73 13.41 4.40
C GLY A 46 -4.51 12.31 3.66
N SER A 47 -5.71 12.60 3.14
CA SER A 47 -6.57 11.60 2.46
C SER A 47 -6.92 11.93 1.02
N ASN A 48 -6.74 13.18 0.57
CA ASN A 48 -7.47 13.70 -0.60
C ASN A 48 -6.59 14.38 -1.65
N VAL A 49 -5.43 14.93 -1.25
CA VAL A 49 -4.48 15.53 -2.19
C VAL A 49 -3.08 15.43 -1.62
N ASP A 50 -2.10 15.15 -2.46
CA ASP A 50 -0.71 15.02 -2.01
C ASP A 50 -0.24 16.33 -1.32
N PRO A 51 0.13 16.29 -0.02
CA PRO A 51 0.62 17.47 0.70
C PRO A 51 1.86 18.10 0.05
N LEU A 52 2.68 17.33 -0.68
CA LEU A 52 3.84 17.88 -1.39
C LEU A 52 3.43 18.89 -2.48
N ARG A 53 2.29 18.68 -3.15
CA ARG A 53 1.78 19.62 -4.17
C ARG A 53 1.45 20.99 -3.55
N VAL A 54 1.02 21.01 -2.30
CA VAL A 54 0.76 22.25 -1.56
C VAL A 54 2.07 22.88 -1.10
N ILE A 55 2.95 22.09 -0.47
CA ILE A 55 4.23 22.57 0.11
C ILE A 55 5.13 23.19 -0.96
N GLN A 56 5.23 22.57 -2.14
CA GLN A 56 6.07 23.07 -3.24
C GLN A 56 5.61 24.43 -3.79
N LYS A 57 4.34 24.80 -3.59
CA LYS A 57 3.76 26.06 -4.07
C LYS A 57 3.87 27.19 -3.06
N ILE A 58 4.29 26.93 -1.83
CA ILE A 58 4.43 27.96 -0.79
C ILE A 58 5.65 28.84 -1.13
N PRO A 59 5.46 30.15 -1.35
CA PRO A 59 6.59 31.04 -1.63
C PRO A 59 7.39 31.32 -0.35
N SER A 60 8.71 31.44 -0.47
CA SER A 60 9.65 31.59 0.65
C SER A 60 9.41 32.85 1.50
N THR A 61 8.75 33.86 0.92
CA THR A 61 8.43 35.13 1.58
C THR A 61 7.12 35.10 2.36
N MET A 62 6.37 33.99 2.33
CA MET A 62 5.07 33.87 2.99
C MET A 62 5.22 33.40 4.44
N SER A 63 4.76 34.22 5.38
CA SER A 63 4.59 33.79 6.77
C SER A 63 3.26 33.07 6.94
N VAL A 64 3.32 31.73 6.94
CA VAL A 64 2.14 30.88 7.17
C VAL A 64 2.04 30.59 8.68
N PRO A 65 1.01 31.10 9.37
CA PRO A 65 0.84 30.84 10.80
C PRO A 65 0.60 29.36 11.05
N GLY A 66 1.30 28.77 12.01
CA GLY A 66 1.13 27.36 12.37
C GLY A 66 1.70 26.35 11.37
N LEU A 67 2.43 26.79 10.35
CA LEU A 67 3.01 25.92 9.32
C LEU A 67 3.83 24.76 9.91
N ARG A 68 4.64 25.04 10.93
CA ARG A 68 5.43 24.01 11.63
C ARG A 68 4.55 22.88 12.14
N ASN A 69 3.44 23.20 12.81
CA ASN A 69 2.54 22.19 13.38
C ASN A 69 1.80 21.44 12.27
N ALA A 70 1.38 22.12 11.21
CA ALA A 70 0.79 21.48 10.03
C ALA A 70 1.75 20.48 9.38
N LEU A 71 3.02 20.87 9.19
CA LEU A 71 4.05 19.98 8.63
C LEU A 71 4.35 18.77 9.53
N VAL A 72 4.42 18.97 10.85
CA VAL A 72 4.57 17.86 11.80
C VAL A 72 3.38 16.90 11.69
N SER A 73 2.15 17.42 11.58
CA SER A 73 0.95 16.60 11.39
C SER A 73 1.02 15.79 10.09
N VAL A 74 1.44 16.42 8.99
CA VAL A 74 1.60 15.74 7.69
C VAL A 74 2.62 14.62 7.78
N LEU A 75 3.79 14.88 8.39
CA LEU A 75 4.84 13.88 8.54
C LEU A 75 4.39 12.69 9.40
N ARG A 76 3.67 12.93 10.50
CA ARG A 76 3.12 11.87 11.34
C ARG A 76 2.06 11.03 10.62
N ASN A 77 1.19 11.67 9.85
CA ASN A 77 0.20 10.96 9.03
C ASN A 77 0.88 10.10 7.97
N TYR A 78 1.95 10.61 7.35
CA TYR A 78 2.71 9.87 6.35
C TYR A 78 3.47 8.68 6.97
N GLU A 79 4.11 8.86 8.13
CA GLU A 79 4.73 7.79 8.90
C GLU A 79 3.73 6.65 9.19
N ALA A 80 2.55 6.98 9.72
CA ALA A 80 1.49 6.00 9.95
C ALA A 80 1.02 5.32 8.66
N HIS A 81 0.94 6.06 7.54
CA HIS A 81 0.58 5.48 6.25
C HIS A 81 1.62 4.46 5.76
N VAL A 82 2.91 4.76 5.89
CA VAL A 82 3.99 3.83 5.53
C VAL A 82 3.97 2.59 6.42
N GLU A 83 3.76 2.74 7.73
CA GLU A 83 3.62 1.60 8.65
C GLU A 83 2.46 0.68 8.25
N LEU A 84 1.31 1.25 7.90
CA LEU A 84 0.15 0.49 7.41
C LEU A 84 0.46 -0.25 6.11
N GLN A 85 1.07 0.43 5.14
CA GLN A 85 1.46 -0.18 3.86
C GLN A 85 2.43 -1.36 4.09
N GLN A 86 3.40 -1.19 4.97
CA GLN A 86 4.36 -2.23 5.31
C GLN A 86 3.66 -3.44 5.95
N GLY A 87 2.76 -3.21 6.90
CA GLY A 87 1.98 -4.28 7.54
C GLY A 87 1.12 -5.06 6.54
N CYS A 88 0.42 -4.36 5.65
CA CYS A 88 -0.36 -4.99 4.58
C CYS A 88 0.51 -5.83 3.65
N HIS A 89 1.65 -5.27 3.20
CA HIS A 89 2.59 -5.98 2.35
C HIS A 89 3.14 -7.24 3.01
N GLU A 90 3.49 -7.18 4.30
CA GLU A 90 3.96 -8.33 5.08
C GLU A 90 2.89 -9.41 5.22
N SER A 91 1.64 -9.02 5.48
CA SER A 91 0.50 -9.95 5.55
C SER A 91 0.29 -10.67 4.22
N THR A 92 0.16 -9.92 3.12
CA THR A 92 -0.05 -10.49 1.79
C THR A 92 1.11 -11.40 1.38
N ARG A 93 2.35 -11.00 1.68
CA ARG A 93 3.53 -11.84 1.42
C ARG A 93 3.50 -13.13 2.25
N GLY A 94 3.03 -13.06 3.49
CA GLY A 94 2.80 -14.23 4.34
C GLY A 94 1.81 -15.20 3.71
N ASP A 95 0.64 -14.69 3.30
CA ASP A 95 -0.44 -15.48 2.69
C ASP A 95 0.02 -16.18 1.40
N VAL A 96 0.71 -15.45 0.52
CA VAL A 96 1.26 -16.01 -0.73
C VAL A 96 2.26 -17.13 -0.44
N ARG A 97 3.13 -16.95 0.56
CA ARG A 97 4.11 -17.97 0.96
C ARG A 97 3.42 -19.21 1.51
N GLU A 98 2.41 -19.06 2.37
CA GLU A 98 1.67 -20.20 2.93
C GLU A 98 0.93 -20.99 1.85
N LEU A 99 0.25 -20.29 0.95
CA LEU A 99 -0.47 -20.91 -0.16
C LEU A 99 0.48 -21.66 -1.09
N LEU A 100 1.63 -21.06 -1.43
CA LEU A 100 2.65 -21.70 -2.26
C LEU A 100 3.22 -22.97 -1.59
N MET A 101 3.52 -22.90 -0.29
CA MET A 101 4.01 -24.05 0.47
C MET A 101 2.97 -25.17 0.54
N ALA A 102 1.69 -24.84 0.69
CA ALA A 102 0.60 -25.82 0.64
C ALA A 102 0.51 -26.47 -0.74
N TYR A 103 0.53 -25.68 -1.82
CA TYR A 103 0.48 -26.17 -3.19
C TYR A 103 1.62 -27.14 -3.52
N LEU A 104 2.86 -26.76 -3.20
CA LEU A 104 4.03 -27.60 -3.46
C LEU A 104 3.98 -28.91 -2.67
N LYS A 105 3.50 -28.89 -1.42
CA LYS A 105 3.29 -30.12 -0.63
C LYS A 105 2.28 -31.04 -1.29
N THR A 106 1.14 -30.51 -1.76
CA THR A 106 0.12 -31.32 -2.46
C THR A 106 0.65 -31.88 -3.78
N GLN A 107 1.41 -31.09 -4.55
CA GLN A 107 1.99 -31.53 -5.81
C GLN A 107 3.09 -32.60 -5.61
N ALA A 108 3.91 -32.48 -4.57
CA ALA A 108 4.92 -33.49 -4.24
C ALA A 108 4.31 -34.85 -3.86
N LEU A 109 3.06 -34.87 -3.39
CA LEU A 109 2.30 -36.07 -3.07
C LEU A 109 1.48 -36.60 -4.25
N ALA A 110 1.50 -35.93 -5.40
CA ALA A 110 0.72 -36.32 -6.57
C ALA A 110 1.37 -37.52 -7.28
N ILE A 111 0.64 -38.64 -7.35
CA ILE A 111 1.05 -39.81 -8.14
C ILE A 111 0.54 -39.62 -9.58
N PRO A 112 1.39 -39.78 -10.61
CA PRO A 112 0.94 -39.69 -11.99
C PRO A 112 -0.14 -40.75 -12.26
N VAL A 113 -1.28 -40.32 -12.82
CA VAL A 113 -2.35 -41.23 -13.21
C VAL A 113 -1.85 -42.13 -14.34
N GLY A 114 -1.56 -43.39 -14.03
CA GLY A 114 -0.97 -44.37 -14.96
C GLY A 114 0.43 -44.85 -14.59
N ALA A 115 1.03 -44.33 -13.52
CA ALA A 115 2.28 -44.86 -12.97
C ALA A 115 2.07 -46.32 -12.51
N ARG A 116 2.93 -47.22 -13.00
CA ARG A 116 3.00 -48.62 -12.54
C ARG A 116 4.17 -48.75 -11.59
N CYS A 117 3.97 -49.51 -10.51
CA CYS A 117 5.00 -49.93 -9.58
C CYS A 117 6.20 -50.52 -10.36
N SER A 118 7.41 -49.97 -10.22
CA SER A 118 8.60 -50.51 -10.91
C SER A 118 8.98 -51.91 -10.40
N THR A 119 8.61 -52.24 -9.16
CA THR A 119 8.90 -53.53 -8.52
C THR A 119 7.82 -54.58 -8.77
N CYS A 120 6.55 -54.17 -8.79
CA CYS A 120 5.39 -55.08 -8.77
C CYS A 120 4.48 -54.99 -10.01
N ARG A 121 4.72 -54.03 -10.92
CA ARG A 121 4.02 -53.78 -12.21
C ARG A 121 2.48 -53.64 -12.15
N GLU A 122 1.88 -53.77 -10.99
CA GLU A 122 0.48 -53.46 -10.75
C GLU A 122 0.23 -51.94 -10.77
N ARG A 123 -1.03 -51.58 -11.05
CA ARG A 123 -1.47 -50.19 -11.08
C ARG A 123 -1.52 -49.71 -9.63
N GLU A 124 -0.74 -48.68 -9.29
CA GLU A 124 -0.64 -48.16 -7.93
C GLU A 124 -2.02 -47.64 -7.47
N THR A 125 -2.73 -48.44 -6.68
CA THR A 125 -3.95 -48.00 -5.99
C THR A 125 -3.55 -47.32 -4.70
N GLY A 126 -3.23 -46.03 -4.79
CA GLY A 126 -3.22 -45.05 -3.69
C GLY A 126 -2.77 -45.54 -2.32
N LYS A 127 -1.46 -45.71 -2.10
CA LYS A 127 -0.87 -45.55 -0.76
C LYS A 127 0.30 -44.58 -0.85
N ALA A 128 0.16 -43.45 -0.18
CA ALA A 128 1.13 -42.36 -0.15
C ALA A 128 2.51 -42.87 0.32
N LEU A 129 3.52 -42.81 -0.56
CA LEU A 129 4.91 -42.91 -0.16
C LEU A 129 5.33 -41.54 0.38
N GLY A 130 5.34 -41.42 1.71
CA GLY A 130 6.06 -40.35 2.38
C GLY A 130 7.54 -40.50 2.07
N THR A 131 8.06 -39.65 1.19
CA THR A 131 9.50 -39.44 1.03
C THR A 131 9.85 -38.12 1.68
N ASP A 132 10.82 -38.16 2.59
CA ASP A 132 11.27 -37.05 3.42
C ASP A 132 11.66 -35.82 2.58
N ILE A 133 10.78 -34.83 2.63
CA ILE A 133 10.83 -33.52 1.97
C ILE A 133 12.05 -32.67 2.37
N ASN A 134 12.78 -33.04 3.44
CA ASN A 134 13.91 -32.27 3.95
C ASN A 134 15.19 -32.41 3.10
N ALA A 135 15.33 -33.45 2.27
CA ALA A 135 16.56 -33.69 1.50
C ALA A 135 16.66 -32.87 0.21
N THR A 136 15.52 -32.47 -0.39
CA THR A 136 15.46 -31.78 -1.69
C THR A 136 15.38 -30.25 -1.59
N MET A 137 15.11 -29.69 -0.41
CA MET A 137 15.04 -28.23 -0.23
C MET A 137 16.41 -27.55 -0.07
N ASN A 138 17.46 -28.27 0.33
CA ASN A 138 18.80 -27.67 0.57
C ASN A 138 19.61 -27.37 -0.69
N THR A 139 19.25 -27.91 -1.86
CA THR A 139 20.01 -27.68 -3.12
C THR A 139 19.44 -26.55 -3.99
N SER A 140 18.26 -26.01 -3.65
CA SER A 140 17.58 -25.01 -4.50
C SER A 140 17.56 -23.59 -3.90
N ILE A 141 18.11 -23.38 -2.70
CA ILE A 141 18.19 -22.06 -2.05
C ILE A 141 19.49 -21.29 -2.42
N ASP A 142 20.46 -21.93 -3.08
CA ASP A 142 21.72 -21.28 -3.49
C ASP A 142 21.62 -20.44 -4.78
N TYR A 143 20.49 -20.47 -5.50
CA TYR A 143 20.32 -19.72 -6.76
C TYR A 143 19.60 -18.37 -6.62
N ALA A 144 19.33 -17.89 -5.40
CA ALA A 144 18.63 -16.63 -5.17
C ALA A 144 19.31 -15.76 -4.10
N ARG A 145 20.60 -15.48 -4.27
CA ARG A 145 21.23 -14.27 -3.72
C ARG A 145 21.73 -13.39 -4.87
N PRO A 146 21.61 -12.06 -4.74
CA PRO A 146 21.88 -11.11 -5.82
C PRO A 146 23.33 -11.11 -6.27
#